data_AF-A0A318UJH0-F1
#
_entry.id   AF-A0A318UJH0-F1
#
_cell.length_a   1.000
_cell.length_b   1.000
_cell.length_c   1.000
_cell.angle_alpha   90.00
_cell.angle_beta   90.00
_cell.angle_gamma   90.00
#
_symmetry.space_group_name_H-M   'P 1'
#
loop_
_entity.id
_entity.type
_entity.pdbx_description
1 polymer ?
#
loop_
_entity_poly.entity_id
_entity_poly.type
_entity_poly.pdbx_seq_one_letter_code
_entity_poly.pdbx_strand_id
1 'polypeptide(L)'
;MSRKLEDYIRENKKAFDIKEPPGYLWERIEAGLDQKKTVRPLRRTLWIGVAASLVLMLGITYMFFNMGRATNPTIADVNPDYMKRQVRFSSLIEEKKDSLEVLAKANPALFNKFKSDMEKMDSDYQKLKQEFSSSPNQNLVGKAMVKNLELQLQLITQQLNIINQVNQYKKENKI
;
A
#
# COMPACT_ATOMS: atom_id res chain seq x y z
N MET A 1 -17.30 72.62 6.67
CA MET A 1 -16.09 72.89 7.49
C MET A 1 -14.91 73.45 6.67
N SER A 2 -15.06 73.65 5.35
CA SER A 2 -14.01 74.13 4.44
C SER A 2 -13.74 75.64 4.49
N ARG A 3 -14.75 76.46 4.84
CA ARG A 3 -14.63 77.94 4.84
C ARG A 3 -13.52 78.46 5.76
N LYS A 4 -13.36 77.88 6.95
CA LYS A 4 -12.33 78.29 7.92
C LYS A 4 -10.90 78.18 7.37
N LEU A 5 -10.62 77.15 6.56
CA LEU A 5 -9.31 76.96 5.97
C LEU A 5 -9.11 77.90 4.78
N GLU A 6 -10.14 78.10 3.97
CA GLU A 6 -10.11 79.01 2.83
C GLU A 6 -9.86 80.47 3.28
N ASP A 7 -10.54 80.90 4.34
CA ASP A 7 -10.36 82.23 4.92
C ASP A 7 -8.94 82.38 5.50
N TYR A 8 -8.45 81.37 6.23
CA TYR A 8 -7.08 81.36 6.79
C TYR A 8 -5.99 81.43 5.72
N ILE A 9 -6.11 80.65 4.65
CA ILE A 9 -5.15 80.65 3.54
C ILE A 9 -5.18 82.00 2.80
N ARG A 10 -6.36 82.59 2.64
CA ARG A 10 -6.53 83.88 1.97
C ARG A 10 -5.92 85.03 2.78
N GLU A 11 -6.16 85.06 4.08
CA GLU A 11 -5.59 86.05 5.01
C GLU A 11 -4.06 85.94 5.11
N ASN A 12 -3.52 84.71 5.06
CA ASN A 12 -2.09 84.44 5.20
C ASN A 12 -1.36 84.25 3.85
N LYS A 13 -2.02 84.50 2.71
CA LYS A 13 -1.44 84.27 1.36
C LYS A 13 -0.08 84.94 1.17
N LYS A 14 0.06 86.19 1.63
CA LYS A 14 1.34 86.93 1.57
C LYS A 14 2.45 86.28 2.39
N ALA A 15 2.10 85.55 3.45
CA ALA A 15 3.05 84.81 4.27
C ALA A 15 3.45 83.45 3.65
N PHE A 16 2.72 82.97 2.65
CA PHE A 16 3.10 81.78 1.88
C PHE A 16 3.96 82.14 0.66
N ASP A 17 3.71 83.28 0.02
CA ASP A 17 4.44 83.75 -1.17
C ASP A 17 5.70 84.59 -0.82
N ILE A 18 6.49 84.17 0.17
CA ILE A 18 7.66 84.95 0.66
C ILE A 18 8.93 84.69 -0.16
N LYS A 19 9.09 83.50 -0.77
CA LYS A 19 10.31 83.12 -1.50
C LYS A 19 9.99 82.27 -2.72
N GLU A 20 10.52 82.66 -3.87
CA GLU A 20 10.59 81.78 -5.03
C GLU A 20 11.68 80.72 -4.79
N PRO A 21 11.44 79.45 -5.15
CA PRO A 21 12.47 78.43 -5.08
C PRO A 21 13.61 78.79 -6.04
N PRO A 22 14.87 78.57 -5.66
CA PRO A 22 15.99 78.86 -6.55
C PRO A 22 15.95 77.91 -7.76
N GLY A 23 16.30 78.40 -8.96
CA GLY A 23 16.15 77.66 -10.22
C GLY A 23 16.84 76.28 -10.26
N TYR A 24 17.96 76.12 -9.55
CA TYR A 24 18.68 74.85 -9.44
C TYR A 24 17.89 73.74 -8.72
N LEU A 25 16.82 74.09 -7.99
CA LEU A 25 15.99 73.12 -7.28
C LEU A 25 15.22 72.24 -8.28
N TRP A 26 14.81 72.80 -9.42
CA TRP A 26 14.14 72.02 -10.46
C TRP A 26 15.06 71.02 -11.14
N GLU A 27 16.29 71.42 -11.45
CA GLU A 27 17.30 70.51 -12.02
C GLU A 27 17.54 69.28 -11.13
N ARG A 28 17.56 69.47 -9.80
CA ARG A 28 17.72 68.34 -8.85
C ARG A 28 16.51 67.41 -8.80
N ILE A 29 15.31 67.95 -8.97
CA ILE A 29 14.08 67.16 -8.95
C ILE A 29 13.94 66.39 -10.26
N GLU A 30 14.28 67.01 -11.38
CA GLU A 30 14.34 66.36 -12.70
C GLU A 30 15.36 65.22 -12.71
N ALA A 31 16.56 65.45 -12.17
CA ALA A 31 17.58 64.41 -12.01
C ALA A 31 17.14 63.24 -11.10
N GLY A 32 16.19 63.46 -10.19
CA GLY A 32 15.61 62.43 -9.32
C GLY A 32 14.46 61.64 -9.97
N LEU A 33 13.79 62.21 -10.97
CA LEU A 33 12.64 61.59 -11.65
C LEU A 33 13.05 60.54 -12.68
N ASP A 34 14.20 60.72 -13.35
CA ASP A 34 14.73 59.76 -14.32
C ASP A 34 15.36 58.51 -13.70
N GLN A 35 15.53 58.48 -12.37
CA GLN A 35 15.97 57.26 -11.67
C GLN A 35 14.83 56.27 -11.49
N LYS A 36 14.41 55.63 -12.58
CA LYS A 36 13.54 54.46 -12.53
C LYS A 36 14.28 53.31 -11.84
N LYS A 37 14.09 53.14 -10.53
CA LYS A 37 14.52 51.94 -9.80
C LYS A 37 13.84 50.72 -10.41
N THR A 38 14.56 49.99 -11.25
CA THR A 38 14.12 48.69 -11.76
C THR A 38 14.18 47.68 -10.61
N VAL A 39 13.09 47.54 -9.88
CA VAL A 39 12.92 46.37 -9.00
C VAL A 39 12.76 45.15 -9.90
N ARG A 40 13.81 44.32 -9.99
CA ARG A 40 13.71 43.03 -10.68
C ARG A 40 12.74 42.16 -9.87
N PRO A 41 11.61 41.68 -10.44
CA PRO A 41 10.75 40.76 -9.69
C PRO A 41 11.52 39.45 -9.49
N LEU A 42 11.75 39.09 -8.22
CA LEU A 42 12.35 37.81 -7.88
C LEU A 42 11.44 36.70 -8.41
N ARG A 43 12.00 35.74 -9.17
CA ARG A 43 11.27 34.62 -9.82
C ARG A 43 10.61 33.69 -8.78
N ARG A 44 9.43 34.08 -8.29
CA ARG A 44 8.59 33.30 -7.37
C ARG A 44 8.06 31.99 -7.98
N THR A 45 8.11 31.87 -9.31
CA THR A 45 7.67 30.69 -10.08
C THR A 45 8.56 29.46 -9.89
N LEU A 46 9.84 29.63 -9.52
CA LEU A 46 10.75 28.49 -9.30
C LEU A 46 10.46 27.76 -7.98
N TRP A 47 10.04 28.47 -6.94
CA TRP A 47 9.75 27.86 -5.63
C TRP A 47 8.37 27.18 -5.58
N ILE A 48 7.40 27.64 -6.39
CA ILE A 48 6.08 27.00 -6.49
C ILE A 48 6.16 25.66 -7.24
N GLY A 49 7.07 25.53 -8.22
CA GLY A 49 7.27 24.29 -8.97
C GLY A 49 7.71 23.11 -8.10
N VAL A 50 8.58 23.36 -7.11
CA VAL A 50 9.09 22.33 -6.19
C VAL A 50 8.01 21.85 -5.21
N ALA A 51 7.19 22.78 -4.69
CA ALA A 51 6.08 22.41 -3.81
C ALA A 51 5.01 21.59 -4.57
N ALA A 52 4.68 21.99 -5.81
CA ALA A 52 3.73 21.27 -6.64
C ALA A 52 4.21 19.85 -7.00
N SER A 53 5.50 19.67 -7.30
CA SER A 53 6.04 18.33 -7.57
C SER A 53 5.98 17.41 -6.35
N LEU A 54 6.20 17.93 -5.14
CA LEU A 54 6.11 17.15 -3.91
C LEU A 54 4.67 16.70 -3.65
N VAL A 55 3.70 17.61 -3.83
CA VAL A 55 2.26 17.30 -3.67
C VAL A 55 1.79 16.28 -4.71
N LEU A 56 2.22 16.41 -5.97
CA LEU A 56 1.89 15.43 -7.01
C LEU A 56 2.53 14.06 -6.72
N MET A 57 3.78 14.03 -6.26
CA MET A 57 4.47 12.79 -5.90
C MET A 57 3.76 12.08 -4.74
N LEU A 58 3.37 12.81 -3.69
CA LEU A 58 2.62 12.28 -2.57
C LEU A 58 1.20 11.86 -2.97
N GLY A 59 0.55 12.62 -3.84
CA GLY A 59 -0.78 12.31 -4.38
C GLY A 59 -0.79 11.04 -5.23
N ILE A 60 0.19 10.89 -6.14
CA ILE A 60 0.37 9.68 -6.96
C ILE A 60 0.72 8.49 -6.06
N THR A 61 1.63 8.67 -5.09
CA THR A 61 1.97 7.62 -4.12
C THR A 61 0.73 7.20 -3.32
N TYR A 62 -0.04 8.14 -2.79
CA TYR A 62 -1.29 7.87 -2.07
C TYR A 62 -2.32 7.17 -2.96
N MET A 63 -2.49 7.62 -4.21
CA MET A 63 -3.40 7.02 -5.17
C MET A 63 -2.99 5.58 -5.51
N PHE A 64 -1.71 5.29 -5.75
CA PHE A 64 -1.21 3.93 -5.96
C PHE A 64 -1.40 3.03 -4.73
N PHE A 65 -1.12 3.54 -3.53
CA PHE A 65 -1.35 2.80 -2.28
C PHE A 65 -2.84 2.54 -2.01
N ASN A 66 -3.73 3.41 -2.47
CA ASN A 66 -5.18 3.24 -2.26
C ASN A 66 -5.84 2.39 -3.37
N MET A 67 -5.35 2.47 -4.61
CA MET A 67 -5.87 1.71 -5.76
C MET A 67 -5.64 0.20 -5.62
N GLY A 68 -4.62 -0.23 -4.84
CA GLY A 68 -4.37 -1.63 -4.55
C GLY A 68 -5.27 -2.28 -3.48
N ARG A 69 -6.14 -1.51 -2.82
CA ARG A 69 -7.05 -2.02 -1.78
C ARG A 69 -8.40 -2.46 -2.35
N ALA A 70 -8.39 -3.26 -3.41
CA ALA A 70 -9.51 -4.14 -3.66
C ALA A 70 -9.55 -5.12 -2.48
N THR A 71 -10.53 -4.97 -1.58
CA THR A 71 -10.80 -5.95 -0.52
C THR A 71 -11.18 -7.25 -1.20
N ASN A 72 -10.18 -8.07 -1.52
CA ASN A 72 -10.41 -9.41 -2.01
C ASN A 72 -11.22 -10.12 -0.92
N PRO A 73 -12.41 -10.65 -1.26
CA PRO A 73 -13.22 -11.36 -0.30
C PRO A 73 -12.37 -12.48 0.29
N THR A 74 -12.38 -12.56 1.61
CA THR A 74 -11.66 -13.57 2.35
C THR A 74 -12.60 -14.75 2.63
N ILE A 75 -12.04 -15.93 2.87
CA ILE A 75 -12.84 -17.12 3.23
C ILE A 75 -13.64 -16.87 4.51
N ALA A 76 -13.16 -15.99 5.39
CA ALA A 76 -13.86 -15.55 6.60
C ALA A 76 -15.15 -14.77 6.30
N ASP A 77 -15.14 -13.94 5.24
CA ASP A 77 -16.29 -13.12 4.83
C ASP A 77 -17.43 -13.99 4.27
N VAL A 78 -17.10 -15.15 3.73
CA VAL A 78 -18.08 -16.10 3.16
C VAL A 78 -18.57 -17.10 4.20
N ASN A 79 -17.65 -17.71 4.96
CA ASN A 79 -18.00 -18.61 6.04
C ASN A 79 -16.85 -18.72 7.08
N PRO A 80 -17.05 -18.23 8.32
CA PRO A 80 -16.01 -18.27 9.35
C PRO A 80 -15.60 -19.70 9.77
N ASP A 81 -16.49 -20.68 9.62
CA ASP A 81 -16.18 -22.09 9.89
C ASP A 81 -15.20 -22.68 8.86
N TYR A 82 -15.24 -22.20 7.61
CA TYR A 82 -14.28 -22.63 6.57
C TYR A 82 -12.87 -22.14 6.88
N MET A 83 -12.73 -20.88 7.31
CA MET A 83 -11.45 -20.32 7.73
C MET A 83 -10.86 -21.08 8.92
N LYS A 84 -11.68 -21.39 9.94
CA LYS A 84 -11.23 -22.21 11.08
C LYS A 84 -10.71 -23.58 10.64
N ARG A 85 -11.46 -24.29 9.80
CA ARG A 85 -11.03 -25.61 9.29
C ARG A 85 -9.78 -25.51 8.43
N GLN A 86 -9.69 -24.52 7.56
CA GLN A 86 -8.53 -24.30 6.71
C GLN A 86 -7.26 -24.14 7.54
N VAL A 87 -7.26 -23.24 8.54
CA VAL A 87 -6.11 -23.03 9.44
C VAL A 87 -5.76 -24.31 10.20
N ARG A 88 -6.77 -25.00 10.75
CA ARG A 88 -6.56 -26.24 11.50
C ARG A 88 -5.96 -27.34 10.64
N PHE A 89 -6.51 -27.57 9.44
CA PHE A 89 -6.04 -28.61 8.53
C PHE A 89 -4.66 -28.29 7.97
N SER A 90 -4.38 -27.04 7.58
CA SER A 90 -3.04 -26.66 7.10
C SER A 90 -1.97 -26.92 8.15
N SER A 91 -2.23 -26.59 9.43
CA SER A 91 -1.28 -26.84 10.51
C SER A 91 -1.04 -28.34 10.74
N LEU A 92 -2.10 -29.16 10.72
CA LEU A 92 -1.99 -30.62 10.89
C LEU A 92 -1.28 -31.29 9.71
N ILE A 93 -1.48 -30.80 8.49
CA ILE A 93 -0.77 -31.29 7.30
C ILE A 93 0.73 -31.02 7.44
N GLU A 94 1.11 -29.82 7.87
CA GLU A 94 2.51 -29.44 8.05
C GLU A 94 3.20 -30.33 9.10
N GLU A 95 2.60 -30.48 10.28
CA GLU A 95 3.08 -31.36 11.34
C GLU A 95 3.29 -32.81 10.86
N LYS A 96 2.38 -33.31 10.03
CA LYS A 96 2.45 -34.67 9.49
C LYS A 96 3.47 -34.80 8.35
N LYS A 97 3.72 -33.76 7.57
CA LYS A 97 4.77 -33.73 6.54
C LYS A 97 6.14 -33.91 7.19
N ASP A 98 6.41 -33.18 8.27
CA ASP A 98 7.65 -33.32 9.04
C ASP A 98 7.84 -34.75 9.54
N SER A 99 6.77 -35.34 10.08
CA SER A 99 6.77 -36.74 10.54
C SER A 99 7.05 -37.73 9.41
N LEU A 100 6.56 -37.45 8.21
CA LEU A 100 6.73 -38.32 7.05
C LEU A 100 8.16 -38.31 6.52
N GLU A 101 8.82 -37.14 6.47
CA GLU A 101 10.21 -37.02 6.00
C GLU A 101 11.18 -37.82 6.86
N VAL A 102 10.96 -37.85 8.18
CA VAL A 102 11.77 -38.67 9.11
C VAL A 102 11.62 -40.16 8.82
N LEU A 103 10.43 -40.61 8.45
CA LEU A 103 10.10 -42.02 8.20
C LEU A 103 10.37 -42.48 6.76
N ALA A 104 10.54 -41.55 5.82
CA ALA A 104 10.75 -41.79 4.39
C ALA A 104 11.98 -42.66 4.06
N LYS A 105 12.97 -42.70 4.96
CA LYS A 105 14.22 -43.46 4.80
C LYS A 105 14.01 -44.97 4.59
N ALA A 106 12.85 -45.51 5.00
CA ALA A 106 12.55 -46.93 4.90
C ALA A 106 12.11 -47.39 3.48
N ASN A 107 11.51 -46.50 2.67
CA ASN A 107 11.09 -46.81 1.30
C ASN A 107 11.02 -45.53 0.43
N PRO A 108 12.15 -45.11 -0.16
CA PRO A 108 12.23 -43.85 -0.90
C PRO A 108 11.37 -43.81 -2.18
N ALA A 109 11.17 -44.95 -2.85
CA ALA A 109 10.36 -45.02 -4.06
C ALA A 109 8.87 -44.74 -3.78
N LEU A 110 8.33 -45.36 -2.71
CA LEU A 110 6.95 -45.13 -2.28
C LEU A 110 6.74 -43.69 -1.78
N PHE A 111 7.72 -43.17 -1.03
CA PHE A 111 7.71 -41.78 -0.57
C PHE A 111 7.66 -40.78 -1.72
N ASN A 112 8.49 -40.95 -2.76
CA ASN A 112 8.51 -40.06 -3.92
C ASN A 112 7.17 -40.03 -4.66
N LYS A 113 6.52 -41.19 -4.81
CA LYS A 113 5.18 -41.26 -5.41
C LYS A 113 4.15 -40.49 -4.57
N PHE A 114 4.14 -40.72 -3.26
CA PHE A 114 3.25 -39.99 -2.35
C PHE A 114 3.50 -38.49 -2.37
N LYS A 115 4.78 -38.06 -2.39
CA LYS A 115 5.16 -36.66 -2.48
C LYS A 115 4.59 -36.01 -3.74
N SER A 116 4.71 -36.68 -4.89
CA SER A 116 4.12 -36.19 -6.15
C SER A 116 2.59 -36.08 -6.06
N ASP A 117 1.92 -37.04 -5.43
CA ASP A 117 0.46 -37.00 -5.23
C ASP A 117 0.06 -35.80 -4.34
N MET A 118 0.83 -35.51 -3.27
CA MET A 118 0.63 -34.34 -2.42
C MET A 118 0.89 -33.01 -3.13
N GLU A 119 1.93 -32.91 -3.94
CA GLU A 119 2.24 -31.71 -4.74
C GLU A 119 1.10 -31.39 -5.71
N LYS A 120 0.49 -32.41 -6.30
CA LYS A 120 -0.69 -32.23 -7.15
C LYS A 120 -1.87 -31.66 -6.37
N MET A 121 -2.15 -32.17 -5.18
CA MET A 121 -3.25 -31.66 -4.35
C MET A 121 -3.00 -30.23 -3.88
N ASP A 122 -1.75 -29.87 -3.58
CA ASP A 122 -1.37 -28.49 -3.24
C ASP A 122 -1.56 -27.56 -4.45
N SER A 123 -1.15 -27.99 -5.65
CA SER A 123 -1.40 -27.25 -6.89
C SER A 123 -2.90 -27.02 -7.12
N ASP A 124 -3.73 -28.03 -6.90
CA ASP A 124 -5.18 -27.91 -7.05
C ASP A 124 -5.79 -26.96 -5.99
N TYR A 125 -5.25 -26.96 -4.77
CA TYR A 125 -5.63 -25.97 -3.76
C TYR A 125 -5.24 -24.54 -4.16
N GLN A 126 -4.06 -24.33 -4.76
CA GLN A 126 -3.67 -23.00 -5.26
C GLN A 126 -4.59 -22.51 -6.38
N LYS A 127 -5.01 -23.40 -7.29
CA LYS A 127 -6.00 -23.06 -8.33
C LYS A 127 -7.33 -22.65 -7.70
N LEU A 128 -7.83 -23.42 -6.72
CA LEU A 128 -9.05 -23.06 -6.00
C LEU A 128 -8.92 -21.70 -5.29
N LYS A 129 -7.75 -21.38 -4.74
CA LYS A 129 -7.48 -20.09 -4.12
C LYS A 129 -7.52 -18.93 -5.14
N GLN A 130 -6.99 -19.14 -6.34
CA GLN A 130 -7.08 -18.16 -7.44
C GLN A 130 -8.53 -17.97 -7.90
N GLU A 131 -9.25 -19.08 -8.10
CA GLU A 131 -10.66 -19.07 -8.48
C GLU A 131 -11.55 -18.42 -7.42
N PHE A 132 -11.21 -18.54 -6.14
CA PHE A 132 -12.00 -17.98 -5.03
C PHE A 132 -12.21 -16.48 -5.18
N SER A 133 -11.16 -15.73 -5.55
CA SER A 133 -11.24 -14.27 -5.70
C SER A 133 -12.03 -13.84 -6.93
N SER A 134 -12.08 -14.65 -7.99
CA SER A 134 -12.79 -14.34 -9.25
C SER A 134 -14.16 -15.01 -9.37
N SER A 135 -14.49 -15.98 -8.52
CA SER A 135 -15.70 -16.80 -8.64
C SER A 135 -16.94 -16.05 -8.14
N PRO A 136 -18.05 -16.07 -8.90
CA PRO A 136 -19.35 -15.62 -8.42
C PRO A 136 -19.89 -16.47 -7.24
N ASN A 137 -19.45 -17.73 -7.11
CA ASN A 137 -19.89 -18.66 -6.07
C ASN A 137 -18.74 -19.01 -5.11
N GLN A 138 -18.34 -18.03 -4.33
CA GLN A 138 -17.22 -18.14 -3.38
C GLN A 138 -17.48 -19.18 -2.29
N ASN A 139 -18.75 -19.40 -1.91
CA ASN A 139 -19.10 -20.41 -0.93
C ASN A 139 -18.75 -21.83 -1.41
N LEU A 140 -19.10 -22.16 -2.65
CA LEU A 140 -18.77 -23.45 -3.25
C LEU A 140 -17.26 -23.64 -3.40
N VAL A 141 -16.54 -22.60 -3.83
CA VAL A 141 -15.07 -22.66 -3.94
C VAL A 141 -14.43 -22.82 -2.57
N GLY A 142 -14.87 -22.06 -1.55
CA GLY A 142 -14.40 -22.19 -0.18
C GLY A 142 -14.65 -23.59 0.41
N LYS A 143 -15.80 -24.19 0.14
CA LYS A 143 -16.10 -25.59 0.51
C LYS A 143 -15.14 -26.56 -0.17
N ALA A 144 -14.85 -26.37 -1.46
CA ALA A 144 -13.90 -27.19 -2.21
C ALA A 144 -12.47 -27.06 -1.67
N MET A 145 -12.03 -25.84 -1.32
CA MET A 145 -10.72 -25.60 -0.70
C MET A 145 -10.57 -26.35 0.61
N VAL A 146 -11.56 -26.25 1.50
CA VAL A 146 -11.57 -26.99 2.77
C VAL A 146 -11.59 -28.50 2.53
N LYS A 147 -12.37 -28.97 1.56
CA LYS A 147 -12.42 -30.40 1.22
C LYS A 147 -11.09 -30.92 0.67
N ASN A 148 -10.40 -30.13 -0.14
CA ASN A 148 -9.06 -30.47 -0.63
C ASN A 148 -8.09 -30.67 0.55
N LEU A 149 -8.04 -29.72 1.49
CA LEU A 149 -7.21 -29.84 2.69
C LEU A 149 -7.59 -31.04 3.57
N GLU A 150 -8.88 -31.32 3.73
CA GLU A 150 -9.35 -32.51 4.45
C GLU A 150 -8.82 -33.81 3.81
N LEU A 151 -8.88 -33.91 2.47
CA LEU A 151 -8.37 -35.07 1.74
C LEU A 151 -6.84 -35.18 1.85
N GLN A 152 -6.11 -34.06 1.77
CA GLN A 152 -4.65 -34.06 1.98
C GLN A 152 -4.30 -34.60 3.37
N LEU A 153 -5.02 -34.14 4.39
CA LEU A 153 -4.84 -34.58 5.77
C LEU A 153 -5.15 -36.07 5.95
N GLN A 154 -6.23 -36.58 5.33
CA GLN A 154 -6.60 -37.99 5.37
C GLN A 154 -5.52 -38.87 4.72
N LEU A 155 -5.04 -38.48 3.53
CA LEU A 155 -4.04 -39.23 2.79
C LEU A 155 -2.71 -39.31 3.55
N ILE A 156 -2.20 -38.19 4.06
CA ILE A 156 -0.94 -38.19 4.81
C ILE A 156 -1.06 -38.98 6.12
N THR A 157 -2.22 -38.91 6.79
CA THR A 157 -2.48 -39.69 8.01
C THR A 157 -2.49 -41.19 7.70
N GLN A 158 -3.16 -41.60 6.62
CA GLN A 158 -3.18 -42.99 6.19
C GLN A 158 -1.78 -43.50 5.83
N GLN A 159 -0.99 -42.68 5.12
CA GLN A 159 0.37 -43.04 4.74
C GLN A 159 1.26 -43.25 5.97
N LEU A 160 1.18 -42.37 6.97
CA LEU A 160 1.91 -42.51 8.23
C LEU A 160 1.50 -43.79 8.98
N ASN A 161 0.19 -44.11 9.00
CA ASN A 161 -0.29 -45.34 9.64
C ASN A 161 0.26 -46.60 8.98
N ILE A 162 0.27 -46.65 7.64
CA ILE A 162 0.84 -47.79 6.89
C ILE A 162 2.33 -47.93 7.20
N ILE A 163 3.09 -46.83 7.20
CA ILE A 163 4.53 -46.87 7.51
C ILE A 163 4.77 -47.37 8.94
N ASN A 164 3.98 -46.90 9.91
CA ASN A 164 4.08 -47.34 11.29
C ASN A 164 3.78 -48.83 11.45
N GLN A 165 2.72 -49.34 10.81
CA GLN A 165 2.37 -50.76 10.81
C GLN A 165 3.50 -51.61 10.20
N VAL A 166 3.98 -51.25 9.01
CA VAL A 166 5.08 -51.97 8.34
C VAL A 166 6.34 -51.99 9.20
N ASN A 167 6.66 -50.89 9.87
CA ASN A 167 7.80 -50.81 10.78
C ASN A 167 7.61 -51.68 12.03
N GLN A 168 6.40 -51.76 12.59
CA GLN A 168 6.08 -52.65 13.72
C GLN A 168 6.19 -54.12 13.32
N TYR A 169 5.59 -54.53 12.20
CA TYR A 169 5.72 -55.89 11.67
C TYR A 169 7.18 -56.30 11.44
N LYS A 170 8.02 -55.40 10.88
CA LYS A 170 9.45 -55.67 10.71
C LYS A 170 10.22 -55.78 12.03
N LYS A 171 9.80 -55.11 13.10
CA LYS A 171 10.42 -55.24 14.43
C LYS A 171 10.04 -56.56 15.09
N GLU A 172 8.78 -56.97 14.99
CA GLU A 172 8.27 -58.20 15.61
C GLU A 172 8.75 -59.48 14.89
N ASN A 173 8.93 -59.44 13.57
CA ASN A 173 9.36 -60.60 12.77
C ASN A 173 10.87 -60.67 12.52
N LYS A 174 11.65 -59.72 13.05
CA LYS A 174 13.11 -59.85 13.13
C LYS A 174 13.49 -60.60 14.41
N ILE A 175 13.51 -61.92 14.31
CA ILE A 175 14.45 -62.77 15.06
C ILE A 175 15.76 -62.78 14.27
#